data_AF-A0A1F8QQ41-F1
#
_entry.id   AF-A0A1F8QQ41-F1
#
_cell.length_a   1.000
_cell.length_b   1.000
_cell.length_c   1.000
_cell.angle_alpha   90.00
_cell.angle_beta   90.00
_cell.angle_gamma   90.00
#
_symmetry.space_group_name_H-M   'P 1'
#
loop_
_entity.id
_entity.type
_entity.pdbx_description
1 polymer ?
#
loop_
_entity_poly.entity_id
_entity_poly.type
_entity_poly.pdbx_seq_one_letter_code
_entity_poly.pdbx_strand_id
1 'polypeptide(L)'
;MRAVIFANGQLTRPILLQPDDLVIAANGGTHHCLGLGIRPQVVIGDLDSVREDELEALSASGTQIITYPERKDFTDLELALLEAQKRGADRVLLLAALGRRWDQSLANILLPAALPELKITLLDDQQEIHFLRPGETLEITGQPGDTVSLIPLSGDAGGVFTHGLEYPLHREMLRFGSTRGISNVMLGNQA
;
A
#
# COMPACT_ATOMS: atom_id res chain seq x y z
N MET A 1 4.61 -5.40 -14.28
CA MET A 1 3.14 -5.32 -14.31
C MET A 1 2.67 -4.65 -13.02
N ARG A 2 1.65 -3.79 -13.07
CA ARG A 2 1.12 -3.17 -11.85
C ARG A 2 -0.04 -3.98 -11.29
N ALA A 3 -0.05 -4.17 -9.97
CA ALA A 3 -1.20 -4.69 -9.25
C ALA A 3 -1.84 -3.59 -8.40
N VAL A 4 -3.17 -3.66 -8.24
CA VAL A 4 -3.95 -2.79 -7.36
C VAL A 4 -4.63 -3.71 -6.34
N ILE A 5 -4.25 -3.57 -5.07
CA ILE A 5 -4.74 -4.43 -3.99
C ILE A 5 -5.66 -3.65 -3.08
N PHE A 6 -6.89 -4.15 -2.92
CA PHE A 6 -7.86 -3.64 -1.98
C PHE A 6 -7.80 -4.45 -0.68
N ALA A 7 -7.40 -3.82 0.41
CA ALA A 7 -7.52 -4.36 1.77
C ALA A 7 -8.85 -3.93 2.41
N ASN A 8 -9.07 -4.24 3.70
CA ASN A 8 -10.37 -4.08 4.39
C ASN A 8 -10.46 -2.83 5.30
N GLY A 9 -9.60 -1.84 5.10
CA GLY A 9 -9.58 -0.56 5.81
C GLY A 9 -10.57 0.44 5.25
N GLN A 10 -10.35 1.73 5.52
CA GLN A 10 -11.18 2.80 4.99
C GLN A 10 -10.75 3.15 3.57
N LEU A 11 -11.72 3.31 2.68
CA LEU A 11 -11.49 3.84 1.35
C LEU A 11 -12.21 5.18 1.21
N THR A 12 -11.46 6.28 1.20
CA THR A 12 -12.02 7.64 1.23
C THR A 12 -11.76 8.44 -0.04
N ARG A 13 -11.01 7.88 -0.99
CA ARG A 13 -10.61 8.56 -2.23
C ARG A 13 -11.04 7.80 -3.49
N PRO A 14 -11.29 8.51 -4.61
CA PRO A 14 -11.48 7.85 -5.90
C PRO A 14 -10.19 7.15 -6.35
N ILE A 15 -10.36 6.04 -7.06
CA ILE A 15 -9.26 5.23 -7.60
C ILE A 15 -9.34 5.26 -9.12
N LEU A 16 -8.19 5.45 -9.75
CA LEU A 16 -8.05 5.34 -11.20
C LEU A 16 -7.31 4.05 -11.54
N LEU A 17 -8.05 3.05 -12.01
CA LEU A 17 -7.49 1.83 -12.57
C LEU A 17 -6.99 2.06 -14.00
N GLN A 18 -5.91 1.38 -14.35
CA GLN A 18 -5.41 1.26 -15.71
C GLN A 18 -5.92 -0.06 -16.33
N PRO A 19 -6.07 -0.12 -17.68
CA PRO A 19 -6.56 -1.32 -18.35
C PRO A 19 -5.76 -2.60 -18.05
N ASP A 20 -4.45 -2.47 -17.81
CA ASP A 20 -3.53 -3.59 -17.57
C ASP A 20 -3.26 -3.86 -16.07
N ASP A 21 -4.03 -3.23 -15.17
CA ASP A 21 -3.90 -3.47 -13.74
C ASP A 21 -4.40 -4.87 -13.36
N LEU A 22 -3.58 -5.59 -12.60
CA LEU A 22 -4.01 -6.77 -11.87
C LEU A 22 -4.71 -6.32 -10.57
N VAL A 23 -6.04 -6.44 -10.51
CA VAL A 23 -6.85 -6.11 -9.33
C VAL A 23 -7.03 -7.34 -8.45
N ILE A 24 -6.62 -7.20 -7.19
CA ILE A 24 -6.74 -8.23 -6.15
C ILE A 24 -7.51 -7.65 -4.97
N ALA A 25 -8.48 -8.39 -4.46
CA ALA A 25 -9.19 -8.07 -3.23
C ALA A 25 -8.78 -9.02 -2.11
N ALA A 26 -8.27 -8.47 -1.00
CA ALA A 26 -7.91 -9.23 0.18
C ALA A 26 -9.11 -9.29 1.15
N ASN A 27 -9.72 -10.47 1.25
CA ASN A 27 -10.89 -10.77 2.09
C ASN A 27 -11.96 -9.66 2.00
N GLY A 28 -12.19 -8.89 3.07
CA GLY A 28 -13.19 -7.81 3.09
C GLY A 28 -12.93 -6.64 2.11
N GLY A 29 -11.73 -6.52 1.54
CA GLY A 29 -11.46 -5.60 0.43
C GLY A 29 -12.32 -5.85 -0.81
N THR A 30 -12.95 -7.04 -0.90
CA THR A 30 -13.94 -7.38 -1.93
C THR A 30 -15.11 -6.39 -1.94
N HIS A 31 -15.53 -5.90 -0.77
CA HIS A 31 -16.63 -4.94 -0.66
C HIS A 31 -16.33 -3.61 -1.31
N HIS A 32 -15.07 -3.15 -1.23
CA HIS A 32 -14.65 -1.93 -1.92
C HIS A 32 -14.71 -2.10 -3.43
N CYS A 33 -14.24 -3.24 -3.95
CA CYS A 33 -14.32 -3.54 -5.37
C CYS A 33 -15.78 -3.55 -5.85
N LEU A 34 -16.65 -4.33 -5.17
CA LEU A 34 -18.06 -4.44 -5.53
C LEU A 34 -18.80 -3.09 -5.43
N GLY A 35 -18.55 -2.31 -4.37
CA GLY A 35 -19.14 -0.99 -4.18
C GLY A 35 -18.74 0.03 -5.25
N LEU A 36 -17.57 -0.14 -5.87
CA LEU A 36 -17.09 0.67 -6.99
C LEU A 36 -17.47 0.11 -8.36
N GLY A 37 -18.19 -1.02 -8.42
CA GLY A 37 -18.47 -1.72 -9.68
C GLY A 37 -17.21 -2.30 -10.34
N ILE A 38 -16.12 -2.46 -9.59
CA ILE A 38 -14.88 -3.07 -10.03
C ILE A 38 -14.97 -4.58 -9.82
N ARG A 39 -14.73 -5.35 -10.87
CA ARG A 39 -14.56 -6.80 -10.75
C ARG A 39 -13.08 -7.11 -10.52
N PRO A 40 -12.68 -7.60 -9.33
CA PRO A 40 -11.31 -8.02 -9.11
C PRO A 40 -11.00 -9.25 -9.98
N GLN A 41 -9.75 -9.44 -10.40
CA GLN A 41 -9.36 -10.70 -11.04
C GLN A 41 -9.09 -11.79 -10.01
N VAL A 42 -8.75 -11.42 -8.77
CA VAL A 42 -8.50 -12.35 -7.67
C VAL A 42 -9.16 -11.86 -6.40
N VAL A 43 -9.83 -12.77 -5.69
CA VAL A 43 -10.24 -12.59 -4.29
C VAL A 43 -9.49 -13.62 -3.46
N ILE A 44 -8.82 -13.18 -2.40
CA ILE A 44 -7.93 -14.02 -1.60
C ILE A 44 -8.08 -13.77 -0.11
N GLY A 45 -8.09 -14.83 0.69
CA GLY A 45 -8.16 -14.76 2.14
C GLY A 45 -8.94 -15.93 2.74
N ASP A 46 -9.33 -15.83 4.01
CA ASP A 46 -10.29 -16.77 4.62
C ASP A 46 -11.75 -16.51 4.22
N LEU A 47 -12.03 -15.34 3.66
CA LEU A 47 -13.30 -14.95 3.06
C LEU A 47 -14.46 -14.91 4.06
N ASP A 48 -14.16 -14.84 5.36
CA ASP A 48 -15.14 -14.74 6.44
C ASP A 48 -15.98 -13.46 6.39
N SER A 49 -15.46 -12.46 5.67
CA SER A 49 -16.04 -11.14 5.51
C SER A 49 -16.89 -11.02 4.26
N VAL A 50 -16.87 -11.99 3.33
CA VAL A 50 -17.56 -11.93 2.03
C VAL A 50 -18.72 -12.92 2.02
N ARG A 51 -19.88 -12.53 1.49
CA ARG A 51 -21.04 -13.43 1.46
C ARG A 51 -20.87 -14.48 0.37
N GLU A 52 -21.42 -15.68 0.60
CA GLU A 52 -21.34 -16.79 -0.34
C GLU A 52 -21.96 -16.45 -1.71
N ASP A 53 -23.09 -15.73 -1.74
CA ASP A 53 -23.72 -15.28 -2.99
C ASP A 53 -22.86 -14.30 -3.79
N GLU A 54 -22.08 -13.47 -3.11
CA GLU A 54 -21.11 -12.56 -3.75
C GLU A 54 -19.94 -13.34 -4.35
N LEU A 55 -19.41 -14.33 -3.63
CA LEU A 55 -18.34 -15.19 -4.11
C LEU A 55 -18.75 -16.02 -5.32
N GLU A 56 -19.97 -16.57 -5.31
CA GLU A 56 -20.53 -17.32 -6.44
C GLU A 56 -20.65 -16.44 -7.68
N ALA A 57 -21.20 -15.23 -7.54
CA ALA A 57 -21.33 -14.28 -8.64
C ALA A 57 -19.96 -13.84 -9.20
N LEU A 58 -18.98 -13.60 -8.33
CA LEU A 58 -17.61 -13.28 -8.71
C LEU A 58 -16.95 -14.43 -9.47
N SER A 59 -17.08 -15.65 -8.95
CA SER A 59 -16.54 -16.87 -9.59
C SER A 59 -17.17 -17.10 -10.97
N ALA A 60 -18.50 -17.00 -11.08
CA ALA A 60 -19.23 -17.14 -12.33
C ALA A 60 -18.85 -16.08 -13.39
N SER A 61 -18.37 -14.91 -12.96
CA SER A 61 -17.89 -13.84 -13.83
C SER A 61 -16.38 -13.90 -14.13
N GLY A 62 -15.71 -14.99 -13.75
CA GLY A 62 -14.30 -15.26 -14.06
C GLY A 62 -13.29 -14.74 -13.03
N THR A 63 -13.75 -14.28 -11.86
CA THR A 63 -12.85 -13.94 -10.74
C THR A 63 -12.27 -15.22 -10.15
N GLN A 64 -10.95 -15.27 -9.96
CA GLN A 64 -10.34 -16.39 -9.27
C GLN A 64 -10.49 -16.23 -7.75
N ILE A 65 -11.13 -17.20 -7.11
CA ILE A 65 -11.26 -17.26 -5.65
C ILE A 65 -10.16 -18.15 -5.08
N ILE A 66 -9.34 -17.61 -4.18
CA ILE A 66 -8.24 -18.31 -3.51
C ILE A 66 -8.50 -18.31 -2.00
N THR A 67 -9.04 -19.41 -1.51
CA THR A 67 -9.40 -19.56 -0.10
C THR A 67 -8.24 -20.11 0.72
N TYR A 68 -8.02 -19.51 1.89
CA TYR A 68 -7.13 -20.01 2.94
C TYR A 68 -7.93 -20.29 4.22
N PRO A 69 -7.42 -21.13 5.14
CA PRO A 69 -8.03 -21.27 6.46
C PRO A 69 -8.01 -19.94 7.24
N GLU A 70 -8.98 -19.74 8.13
CA GLU A 70 -9.00 -18.62 9.10
C GLU A 70 -7.75 -18.62 9.99
N ARG A 71 -7.35 -19.81 10.47
CA ARG A 71 -6.13 -20.01 11.27
C ARG A 71 -4.95 -20.29 10.34
N LYS A 72 -4.09 -19.29 10.19
CA LYS A 72 -2.91 -19.30 9.34
C LYS A 72 -1.84 -18.35 9.88
N ASP A 73 -0.60 -18.53 9.44
CA ASP A 73 0.54 -17.71 9.87
C ASP A 73 0.69 -16.39 9.09
N PHE A 74 -0.22 -16.10 8.15
CA PHE A 74 -0.16 -14.95 7.25
C PHE A 74 -1.46 -14.14 7.29
N THR A 75 -1.35 -12.83 7.16
CA THR A 75 -2.54 -11.98 6.96
C THR A 75 -3.08 -12.10 5.53
N ASP A 76 -4.36 -11.79 5.32
CA ASP A 76 -4.94 -11.83 3.96
C ASP A 76 -4.27 -10.83 3.01
N LEU A 77 -3.82 -9.67 3.52
CA LEU A 77 -3.09 -8.70 2.70
C LEU A 77 -1.70 -9.22 2.29
N GLU A 78 -0.99 -9.88 3.21
CA GLU A 78 0.28 -10.52 2.88
C GLU A 78 0.12 -11.59 1.81
N LEU A 79 -0.92 -12.42 1.91
CA LEU A 79 -1.26 -13.39 0.86
C LEU A 79 -1.55 -12.71 -0.48
N ALA A 80 -2.29 -11.59 -0.48
CA ALA A 80 -2.57 -10.84 -1.70
C ALA A 80 -1.32 -10.26 -2.36
N LEU A 81 -0.37 -9.73 -1.56
CA LEU A 81 0.91 -9.21 -2.06
C LEU A 81 1.79 -10.33 -2.64
N LEU A 82 1.87 -11.47 -1.96
CA LEU A 82 2.59 -12.65 -2.45
C LEU A 82 1.97 -13.18 -3.75
N GLU A 83 0.65 -13.21 -3.85
CA GLU A 83 -0.04 -13.61 -5.07
C GLU A 83 0.18 -12.60 -6.22
N ALA A 84 0.21 -11.29 -5.94
CA ALA A 84 0.59 -10.27 -6.91
C ALA A 84 2.00 -10.51 -7.45
N GLN A 85 2.96 -10.72 -6.56
CA GLN A 85 4.36 -11.00 -6.91
C GLN A 85 4.48 -12.27 -7.77
N LYS A 86 3.80 -13.35 -7.37
CA LYS A 86 3.78 -14.63 -8.10
C LYS A 86 3.23 -14.47 -9.53
N ARG A 87 2.31 -13.53 -9.75
CA ARG A 87 1.77 -13.20 -11.08
C ARG A 87 2.66 -12.26 -11.89
N GLY A 88 3.82 -11.86 -11.36
CA GLY A 88 4.79 -11.00 -12.03
C GLY A 88 4.54 -9.50 -11.82
N ALA A 89 3.78 -9.12 -10.78
CA ALA A 89 3.69 -7.72 -10.41
C ALA A 89 5.03 -7.25 -9.82
N ASP A 90 5.53 -6.11 -10.29
CA ASP A 90 6.73 -5.44 -9.77
C ASP A 90 6.36 -4.15 -9.01
N ARG A 91 5.14 -3.66 -9.21
CA ARG A 91 4.58 -2.47 -8.55
C ARG A 91 3.20 -2.78 -7.99
N VAL A 92 2.94 -2.31 -6.79
CA VAL A 92 1.65 -2.49 -6.11
C VAL A 92 1.13 -1.15 -5.64
N LEU A 93 -0.10 -0.84 -6.03
CA LEU A 93 -0.89 0.21 -5.39
C LEU A 93 -1.77 -0.44 -4.32
N LEU A 94 -1.50 -0.13 -3.06
CA LEU A 94 -2.21 -0.69 -1.92
C LEU A 94 -3.24 0.31 -1.41
N LEU A 95 -4.49 -0.14 -1.35
CA LEU A 95 -5.66 0.67 -1.03
C LEU A 95 -6.34 0.15 0.22
N ALA A 96 -6.92 1.06 1.00
CA ALA A 96 -7.66 0.72 2.22
C ALA A 96 -6.85 -0.19 3.16
N ALA A 97 -5.55 0.05 3.27
CA ALA A 97 -4.67 -0.73 4.15
C ALA A 97 -4.54 -0.14 5.56
N LEU A 98 -5.06 1.07 5.78
CA LEU A 98 -5.09 1.70 7.10
C LEU A 98 -6.54 1.78 7.61
N GLY A 99 -6.71 1.77 8.92
CA GLY A 99 -8.02 1.86 9.53
C GLY A 99 -8.01 1.83 11.06
N ARG A 100 -9.14 1.40 11.63
CA ARG A 100 -9.36 1.45 13.09
C ARG A 100 -8.54 0.42 13.88
N ARG A 101 -8.12 -0.67 13.24
CA ARG A 101 -7.26 -1.69 13.83
C ARG A 101 -5.80 -1.28 13.65
N TRP A 102 -5.23 -0.65 14.67
CA TRP A 102 -3.86 -0.13 14.62
C TRP A 102 -2.81 -1.24 14.51
N ASP A 103 -3.08 -2.40 15.09
CA ASP A 103 -2.27 -3.61 14.91
C ASP A 103 -2.15 -3.99 13.43
N GLN A 104 -3.27 -4.00 12.71
CA GLN A 104 -3.31 -4.28 11.27
C GLN A 104 -2.67 -3.15 10.46
N SER A 105 -2.98 -1.90 10.78
CA SER A 105 -2.44 -0.74 10.06
C SER A 105 -0.91 -0.66 10.17
N LEU A 106 -0.38 -0.87 11.37
CA LEU A 106 1.06 -0.92 11.61
C LEU A 106 1.71 -2.11 10.90
N ALA A 107 1.10 -3.30 10.96
CA ALA A 107 1.58 -4.45 10.22
C ALA A 107 1.66 -4.17 8.71
N ASN A 108 0.64 -3.53 8.13
CA ASN A 108 0.59 -3.18 6.72
C ASN A 108 1.65 -2.15 6.31
N ILE A 109 2.01 -1.21 7.19
CA ILE A 109 3.12 -0.26 6.98
C ILE A 109 4.48 -0.98 7.03
N LEU A 110 4.63 -2.00 7.88
CA LEU A 110 5.90 -2.71 8.03
C LEU A 110 6.10 -3.82 6.98
N LEU A 111 5.01 -4.37 6.45
CA LEU A 111 5.00 -5.50 5.52
C LEU A 111 5.88 -5.31 4.27
N PRO A 112 5.98 -4.12 3.65
CA PRO A 112 6.90 -3.88 2.54
C PRO A 112 8.37 -4.18 2.85
N ALA A 113 8.79 -4.15 4.12
CA ALA A 113 10.14 -4.53 4.51
C ALA A 113 10.44 -6.02 4.30
N ALA A 114 9.40 -6.88 4.33
CA ALA A 114 9.51 -8.30 4.07
C ALA A 114 9.42 -8.66 2.56
N LEU A 115 9.06 -7.69 1.71
CA LEU A 115 8.81 -7.89 0.28
C LEU A 115 9.71 -6.98 -0.58
N PRO A 116 11.04 -7.17 -0.55
CA PRO A 116 11.97 -6.28 -1.23
C PRO A 116 11.83 -6.27 -2.76
N GLU A 117 11.19 -7.24 -3.38
CA GLU A 117 11.05 -7.23 -4.84
C GLU A 117 9.85 -6.38 -5.32
N LEU A 118 8.95 -5.99 -4.42
CA LEU A 118 7.78 -5.19 -4.76
C LEU A 118 8.02 -3.70 -4.47
N LYS A 119 7.71 -2.85 -5.44
CA LYS A 119 7.56 -1.40 -5.23
C LYS A 119 6.14 -1.10 -4.80
N ILE A 120 5.94 -0.93 -3.50
CA ILE A 120 4.63 -0.74 -2.91
C ILE A 120 4.41 0.76 -2.66
N THR A 121 3.26 1.26 -3.08
CA THR A 121 2.75 2.58 -2.72
C THR A 121 1.42 2.37 -2.00
N LEU A 122 1.30 2.86 -0.77
CA LEU A 122 0.04 2.84 -0.04
C LEU A 122 -0.67 4.18 -0.24
N LEU A 123 -1.93 4.15 -0.66
CA LEU A 123 -2.79 5.32 -0.70
C LEU A 123 -3.82 5.26 0.42
N ASP A 124 -3.89 6.34 1.20
CA ASP A 124 -4.87 6.53 2.26
C ASP A 124 -5.34 7.99 2.23
N ASP A 125 -6.59 8.22 1.86
CA ASP A 125 -7.15 9.57 1.77
C ASP A 125 -6.28 10.57 0.97
N GLN A 126 -5.85 11.67 1.61
CA GLN A 126 -4.95 12.68 1.06
C GLN A 126 -3.45 12.34 1.24
N GLN A 127 -3.15 11.11 1.66
CA GLN A 127 -1.81 10.66 1.97
C GLN A 127 -1.36 9.57 0.99
N GLU A 128 -0.07 9.61 0.68
CA GLU A 128 0.62 8.61 -0.09
C GLU A 128 1.88 8.21 0.66
N ILE A 129 2.05 6.92 0.91
CA ILE A 129 3.19 6.37 1.64
C ILE A 129 4.04 5.57 0.66
N HIS A 130 5.29 5.98 0.55
CA HIS A 130 6.32 5.32 -0.25
C HIS A 130 7.34 4.65 0.67
N PHE A 131 7.88 3.53 0.22
CA PHE A 131 8.91 2.79 0.94
C PHE A 131 10.22 2.88 0.17
N LEU A 132 11.19 3.61 0.73
CA LEU A 132 12.52 3.75 0.14
C LEU A 132 13.51 2.82 0.82
N ARG A 133 14.41 2.24 0.02
CA ARG A 133 15.54 1.43 0.47
C ARG A 133 16.85 2.19 0.37
N PRO A 134 17.92 1.73 1.05
CA PRO A 134 19.24 2.34 0.94
C PRO A 134 19.69 2.46 -0.52
N GLY A 135 20.08 3.67 -0.93
CA GLY A 135 20.56 3.97 -2.27
C GLY A 135 19.45 4.31 -3.28
N GLU A 136 18.17 4.22 -2.90
CA GLU A 136 17.08 4.66 -3.77
C GLU A 136 16.87 6.18 -3.69
N THR A 137 16.27 6.72 -4.75
CA THR A 137 15.85 8.12 -4.84
C THR A 137 14.38 8.13 -5.27
N LEU A 138 13.60 8.97 -4.63
CA LEU A 138 12.20 9.22 -4.97
C LEU A 138 12.06 10.70 -5.29
N GLU A 139 11.44 11.00 -6.43
CA GLU A 139 10.95 12.33 -6.76
C GLU A 139 9.47 12.38 -6.38
N ILE A 140 9.08 13.36 -5.57
CA ILE A 140 7.70 13.57 -5.15
C ILE A 140 7.13 14.72 -5.96
N THR A 141 5.99 14.50 -6.62
CA THR A 141 5.25 15.57 -7.31
C THR A 141 4.08 16.01 -6.43
N GLY A 142 3.93 17.32 -6.24
CA GLY A 142 2.90 17.90 -5.38
C GLY A 142 2.70 19.39 -5.67
N GLN A 143 2.23 20.12 -4.66
CA GLN A 143 2.07 21.57 -4.67
C GLN A 143 2.93 22.21 -3.57
N PRO A 144 3.36 23.48 -3.74
CA PRO A 144 3.98 24.23 -2.66
C PRO A 144 3.05 24.27 -1.44
N GLY A 145 3.59 23.95 -0.27
CA GLY A 145 2.82 23.83 0.98
C GLY A 145 2.40 22.40 1.34
N ASP A 146 2.53 21.43 0.42
CA ASP A 146 2.28 20.02 0.74
C ASP A 146 3.28 19.51 1.77
N THR A 147 2.81 18.64 2.66
CA THR A 147 3.63 18.09 3.75
C THR A 147 4.32 16.80 3.33
N VAL A 148 5.63 16.74 3.56
CA VAL A 148 6.46 15.53 3.36
C VAL A 148 7.08 15.13 4.68
N SER A 149 6.92 13.85 5.05
CA SER A 149 7.53 13.28 6.25
C SER A 149 8.42 12.10 5.90
N LEU A 150 9.62 12.05 6.50
CA LEU A 150 10.57 10.95 6.36
C LEU A 150 10.69 10.23 7.70
N ILE A 151 10.37 8.94 7.71
CA ILE A 151 10.32 8.11 8.92
C ILE A 151 11.24 6.91 8.73
N PRO A 152 12.30 6.74 9.55
CA PRO A 152 13.09 5.52 9.57
C PRO A 152 12.27 4.35 10.12
N LEU A 153 12.19 3.24 9.36
CA LEU A 153 11.34 2.08 9.71
C LEU A 153 12.14 0.85 10.19
N SER A 154 13.41 0.71 9.82
CA SER A 154 14.24 -0.47 10.12
C SER A 154 15.61 -0.07 10.69
N GLY A 155 15.59 0.75 11.74
CA GLY A 155 16.78 1.35 12.34
C GLY A 155 17.11 2.74 11.78
N ASP A 156 18.32 3.22 12.11
CA ASP A 156 18.78 4.55 11.72
C ASP A 156 18.95 4.64 10.19
N ALA A 157 18.44 5.72 9.58
CA ALA A 157 18.63 6.03 8.17
C ALA A 157 19.77 7.06 8.03
N GLY A 158 20.92 6.63 7.53
CA GLY A 158 22.09 7.47 7.34
C GLY A 158 22.24 8.01 5.92
N GLY A 159 22.85 9.19 5.78
CA GLY A 159 23.15 9.78 4.48
C GLY A 159 21.93 10.35 3.77
N VAL A 160 20.86 10.67 4.50
CA VAL A 160 19.61 11.18 3.94
C VAL A 160 19.85 12.56 3.34
N PHE A 161 19.41 12.73 2.10
CA PHE A 161 19.50 13.97 1.35
C PHE A 161 18.10 14.37 0.85
N THR A 162 17.72 15.64 1.00
CA THR A 162 16.49 16.18 0.39
C THR A 162 16.73 17.50 -0.32
N HIS A 163 15.98 17.75 -1.40
CA HIS A 163 15.92 19.03 -2.10
C HIS A 163 14.46 19.51 -2.17
N GLY A 164 14.23 20.77 -2.52
CA GLY A 164 12.86 21.28 -2.76
C GLY A 164 11.97 21.33 -1.52
N LEU A 165 12.54 21.15 -0.32
CA LEU A 165 11.83 21.17 0.97
C LEU A 165 12.32 22.33 1.86
N GLU A 166 11.44 22.85 2.71
CA GLU A 166 11.71 23.96 3.64
C GLU A 166 12.83 23.64 4.64
N TYR A 167 12.89 22.39 5.12
CA TYR A 167 13.93 21.88 6.01
C TYR A 167 14.80 20.85 5.26
N PRO A 168 15.73 21.28 4.39
CA PRO A 168 16.55 20.35 3.61
C PRO A 168 17.48 19.54 4.51
N LEU A 169 17.71 18.28 4.15
CA LEU A 169 18.65 17.39 4.80
C LEU A 169 19.91 17.27 3.93
N HIS A 170 21.09 17.44 4.51
CA HIS A 170 22.36 17.36 3.78
C HIS A 170 23.24 16.21 4.30
N ARG A 171 22.93 14.98 3.84
CA ARG A 171 23.62 13.72 4.21
C ARG A 171 23.53 13.40 5.71
N GLU A 172 22.36 13.64 6.27
CA GLU A 172 22.17 13.56 7.70
C GLU A 172 21.73 12.16 8.14
N MET A 173 21.72 11.95 9.45
CA MET A 173 21.22 10.74 10.08
C MET A 173 19.84 11.02 10.67
N LEU A 174 18.83 10.30 10.19
CA LEU A 174 17.52 10.22 10.84
C LEU A 174 17.54 9.00 11.77
N ARG A 175 17.46 9.27 13.08
CA ARG A 175 17.51 8.21 14.10
C ARG A 175 16.16 7.54 14.24
N PHE A 176 16.16 6.21 14.35
CA PHE A 176 14.96 5.46 14.65
C PHE A 176 14.36 5.91 15.99
N GLY A 177 13.04 6.13 16.01
CA GLY A 177 12.33 6.66 17.17
C GLY A 177 12.45 8.19 17.39
N SER A 178 13.18 8.91 16.53
CA SER A 178 13.18 10.38 16.52
C SER A 178 12.04 10.94 15.66
N THR A 179 11.60 12.15 15.97
CA THR A 179 10.62 12.91 15.18
C THR A 179 11.26 13.82 14.13
N ARG A 180 12.60 13.82 14.03
CA ARG A 180 13.32 14.57 13.00
C ARG A 180 12.98 14.02 11.62
N GLY A 181 12.56 14.88 10.70
CA GLY A 181 12.12 14.51 9.36
C GLY A 181 10.60 14.49 9.18
N ILE A 182 9.82 14.65 10.25
CA ILE A 182 8.37 14.82 10.19
C ILE A 182 8.00 16.27 9.81
N SER A 183 6.90 16.43 9.07
CA SER A 183 6.27 17.73 8.75
C SER A 183 7.17 18.72 8.01
N ASN A 184 7.97 18.23 7.07
CA ASN A 184 8.65 19.09 6.11
C ASN A 184 7.66 19.61 5.07
N VAL A 185 8.01 20.69 4.36
CA VAL A 185 7.07 21.38 3.46
C VAL A 185 7.69 21.53 2.07
N MET A 186 6.94 21.16 1.03
CA MET A 186 7.35 21.37 -0.36
C MET A 186 7.41 22.87 -0.70
N LEU A 187 8.52 23.29 -1.30
CA LEU A 187 8.72 24.67 -1.78
C LEU A 187 8.29 24.86 -3.24
N GLY A 188 8.10 23.77 -3.97
CA GLY A 188 7.76 23.75 -5.40
C GLY A 188 6.83 22.59 -5.74
N ASN A 189 6.68 22.33 -7.03
CA ASN A 189 5.83 21.22 -7.50
C ASN A 189 6.55 19.86 -7.49
N GLN A 190 7.85 19.86 -7.19
CA GLN A 190 8.72 18.69 -7.11
C GLN A 190 9.66 18.82 -5.91
N ALA A 191 9.94 17.70 -5.23
CA ALA A 191 10.91 17.59 -4.14
C ALA A 191 11.62 16.23 -4.17
#